data_AF-A0A9E8N463-F1
#
_entry.id   AF-A0A9E8N463-F1
#
_cell.length_a   1.000
_cell.length_b   1.000
_cell.length_c   1.000
_cell.angle_alpha   90.00
_cell.angle_beta   90.00
_cell.angle_gamma   90.00
#
_symmetry.space_group_name_H-M   'P 1'
#
loop_
_entity.id
_entity.type
_entity.pdbx_description
1 polymer ?
#
loop_
_entity_poly.entity_id
_entity_poly.type
_entity_poly.pdbx_seq_one_letter_code
_entity_poly.pdbx_strand_id
1 'polypeptide(L)'
;MIISLEGIQFLKNSGVAIQPLGKDIIRNENRCVHCGACLAVCASGALAIDRVARMVIFNNEKCIACELCIKACPPRALAVNF
;
A
#
# COMPACT_ATOMS: atom_id res chain seq x y z
N MET A 1 14.20 -6.06 3.33
CA MET A 1 14.06 -4.59 3.48
C MET A 1 14.86 -4.08 4.68
N ILE A 2 16.16 -4.34 4.76
CA ILE A 2 17.00 -3.97 5.92
C ILE A 2 18.14 -2.99 5.51
N ILE A 3 18.50 -2.97 4.21
CA ILE A 3 19.64 -2.22 3.68
C ILE A 3 19.41 -0.69 3.65
N SER A 4 18.15 -0.22 3.70
CA SER A 4 17.84 1.22 3.60
C SER A 4 17.92 1.99 4.92
N LEU A 5 17.91 1.32 6.08
CA LEU A 5 17.89 2.01 7.38
C LEU A 5 19.23 2.65 7.73
N GLU A 6 20.35 1.99 7.43
CA GLU A 6 21.69 2.54 7.67
C GLU A 6 21.96 3.78 6.83
N GLY A 7 21.53 3.76 5.55
CA GLY A 7 21.63 4.92 4.66
C GLY A 7 20.76 6.10 5.12
N ILE A 8 19.52 5.82 5.55
CA ILE A 8 18.64 6.84 6.14
C ILE A 8 19.26 7.43 7.41
N GLN A 9 19.88 6.59 8.25
CA GLN A 9 20.52 7.04 9.48
C GLN A 9 21.76 7.89 9.21
N PHE A 10 22.58 7.53 8.22
CA PHE A 10 23.71 8.33 7.76
C PHE A 10 23.27 9.72 7.29
N LEU A 11 22.19 9.80 6.49
CA LEU A 11 21.64 11.07 6.00
C LEU A 11 21.14 11.95 7.15
N LYS A 12 20.40 11.38 8.12
CA LYS A 12 19.96 12.09 9.33
C LYS A 12 21.13 12.66 10.13
N ASN A 13 22.16 11.83 10.37
CA ASN A 13 23.35 12.23 11.12
C ASN A 13 24.18 13.30 10.38
N SER A 14 24.06 13.35 9.05
CA SER A 14 24.69 14.37 8.20
C SER A 14 23.89 15.69 8.14
N GLY A 15 22.83 15.83 8.96
CA GLY A 15 22.00 17.02 9.01
C GLY A 15 21.08 17.21 7.79
N VAL A 16 20.93 16.18 6.96
CA VAL A 16 20.01 16.21 5.81
C VAL A 16 18.59 16.00 6.30
N ALA A 17 17.72 16.98 6.08
CA ALA A 17 16.29 16.82 6.28
C ALA A 17 15.74 15.84 5.24
N ILE A 18 15.11 14.76 5.72
CA ILE A 18 14.53 13.73 4.88
C ILE A 18 13.03 13.64 5.16
N GLN A 19 12.26 13.48 4.08
CA GLN A 19 10.84 13.15 4.15
C GLN A 19 10.61 11.93 3.27
N PRO A 20 9.79 10.95 3.71
CA PRO A 20 9.29 9.93 2.82
C PRO A 20 8.55 10.61 1.66
N LEU A 21 9.01 10.39 0.42
CA LEU A 21 8.33 10.86 -0.80
C LEU A 21 7.28 9.86 -1.30
N GLY A 22 7.15 8.71 -0.64
CA GLY A 22 6.30 7.61 -1.08
C GLY A 22 4.83 7.98 -1.04
N LYS A 23 4.18 8.01 -2.21
CA LYS A 23 2.73 7.88 -2.28
C LYS A 23 2.37 6.49 -1.79
N ASP A 24 1.66 6.42 -0.68
CA ASP A 24 1.14 5.16 -0.19
C ASP A 24 -0.33 5.02 -0.55
N ILE A 25 -0.76 3.80 -0.82
CA ILE A 25 -2.18 3.49 -0.87
C ILE A 25 -2.57 3.02 0.53
N ILE A 26 -3.61 3.63 1.09
CA ILE A 26 -4.18 3.24 2.39
C ILE A 26 -5.57 2.63 2.20
N ARG A 27 -5.92 1.69 3.08
CA ARG A 27 -7.23 1.06 3.12
C ARG A 27 -7.98 1.44 4.39
N ASN A 28 -9.19 1.95 4.23
CA ASN A 28 -10.13 2.13 5.33
C ASN A 28 -10.83 0.80 5.64
N GLU A 29 -10.45 0.17 6.74
CA GLU A 29 -10.99 -1.14 7.15
C GLU A 29 -12.49 -1.09 7.47
N ASN A 30 -13.01 0.04 7.97
CA ASN A 30 -14.43 0.19 8.25
C ASN A 30 -15.30 0.25 6.98
N ARG A 31 -14.70 0.52 5.82
CA ARG A 31 -15.39 0.59 4.51
C ARG A 31 -15.09 -0.60 3.63
N CYS A 32 -13.99 -1.30 3.88
CA CYS A 32 -13.61 -2.47 3.10
C CYS A 32 -14.54 -3.63 3.42
N VAL A 33 -15.26 -4.12 2.41
CA VAL A 33 -16.13 -5.30 2.53
C VAL A 33 -15.48 -6.57 1.97
N HIS A 34 -14.17 -6.53 1.71
CA HIS A 34 -13.38 -7.63 1.14
C HIS A 34 -13.96 -8.28 -0.15
N CYS A 35 -14.68 -7.51 -0.98
CA CYS A 35 -15.34 -8.01 -2.21
C CYS A 35 -14.38 -8.51 -3.30
N GLY A 36 -13.08 -8.22 -3.21
CA GLY A 36 -12.09 -8.70 -4.16
C GLY A 36 -11.95 -7.88 -5.45
N ALA A 37 -12.77 -6.86 -5.70
CA ALA A 37 -12.73 -6.06 -6.95
C ALA A 37 -11.34 -5.46 -7.24
N CYS A 38 -10.61 -5.06 -6.20
CA CYS A 38 -9.28 -4.47 -6.33
C CYS A 38 -8.18 -5.49 -6.72
N LEU A 39 -8.41 -6.79 -6.58
CA LEU A 39 -7.42 -7.83 -6.93
C LEU A 39 -7.23 -7.89 -8.45
N ALA A 40 -8.32 -7.77 -9.21
CA ALA A 40 -8.30 -7.87 -10.68
C ALA A 40 -7.45 -6.78 -11.35
N VAL A 41 -7.27 -5.63 -10.69
CA VAL A 41 -6.48 -4.50 -11.22
C VAL A 41 -5.08 -4.40 -10.59
N CYS A 42 -4.77 -5.22 -9.58
CA CYS A 42 -3.51 -5.13 -8.85
C CYS A 42 -2.42 -5.97 -9.53
N ALA A 43 -1.82 -5.42 -10.58
CA ALA A 43 -0.79 -6.11 -11.37
C ALA A 43 0.45 -6.53 -10.55
N SER A 44 0.78 -5.81 -9.48
CA SER A 44 1.92 -6.14 -8.61
C SER A 44 1.64 -7.25 -7.59
N GLY A 45 0.37 -7.66 -7.45
CA GLY A 45 -0.04 -8.64 -6.45
C GLY A 45 0.03 -8.12 -5.01
N ALA A 46 0.02 -6.80 -4.81
CA ALA A 46 -0.07 -6.18 -3.49
C ALA A 46 -1.40 -6.48 -2.79
N LEU A 47 -2.49 -6.60 -3.56
CA LEU A 47 -3.80 -7.00 -3.07
C LEU A 47 -4.08 -8.44 -3.49
N ALA A 48 -4.32 -9.31 -2.51
CA ALA A 48 -4.54 -10.73 -2.72
C ALA A 48 -5.67 -11.25 -1.83
N ILE A 49 -6.17 -12.47 -2.08
CA ILE A 49 -7.19 -13.11 -1.24
C ILE A 49 -6.53 -14.10 -0.28
N ASP A 50 -6.79 -13.95 1.02
CA ASP A 50 -6.68 -15.06 1.95
C ASP A 50 -7.90 -15.97 1.75
N ARG A 51 -7.68 -17.19 1.24
CA ARG A 51 -8.78 -18.13 0.98
C ARG A 51 -9.38 -18.72 2.25
N VAL A 52 -8.61 -18.80 3.33
CA VAL A 52 -9.06 -19.35 4.62
C VAL A 52 -9.87 -18.28 5.35
N ALA A 53 -9.30 -17.10 5.53
CA ALA A 53 -9.98 -15.99 6.20
C ALA A 53 -11.06 -15.33 5.35
N ARG A 54 -11.08 -15.59 4.03
CA ARG A 54 -11.94 -14.93 3.03
C ARG A 54 -11.83 -13.40 3.07
N MET A 55 -10.61 -12.92 3.33
CA MET A 55 -10.29 -11.50 3.42
C MET A 55 -9.32 -11.10 2.34
N VAL A 56 -9.47 -9.88 1.84
CA VAL A 56 -8.44 -9.24 1.02
C VAL A 56 -7.26 -8.88 1.93
N ILE A 57 -6.07 -9.38 1.62
CA ILE A 57 -4.81 -8.97 2.24
C ILE A 57 -4.20 -7.84 1.41
N PHE A 58 -3.57 -6.88 2.08
CA PHE A 58 -2.81 -5.82 1.43
C PHE A 58 -1.34 -5.85 1.90
N ASN A 59 -0.43 -6.20 0.99
CA ASN A 59 1.01 -6.11 1.19
C ASN A 59 1.54 -4.79 0.59
N ASN A 60 1.79 -3.81 1.46
CA ASN A 60 2.28 -2.48 1.07
C ASN A 60 3.66 -2.54 0.40
N GLU A 61 4.51 -3.52 0.74
CA GLU A 61 5.85 -3.68 0.17
C GLU A 61 5.83 -3.99 -1.33
N LYS A 62 4.73 -4.59 -1.81
CA LYS A 62 4.49 -4.88 -3.22
C LYS A 62 3.70 -3.78 -3.93
N CYS A 63 3.22 -2.78 -3.21
CA CYS A 63 2.42 -1.72 -3.80
C CYS A 63 3.31 -0.79 -4.61
N ILE A 64 2.98 -0.60 -5.88
CA ILE A 64 3.69 0.34 -6.77
C ILE A 64 2.94 1.67 -6.91
N ALA A 65 1.94 1.92 -6.04
CA ALA A 65 1.11 3.12 -6.03
C ALA A 65 0.53 3.51 -7.41
N CYS A 66 0.06 2.52 -8.19
CA CYS A 66 -0.53 2.79 -9.52
C CYS A 66 -1.95 3.37 -9.47
N GLU A 67 -2.55 3.45 -8.28
CA GLU A 67 -3.86 4.08 -8.00
C GLU A 67 -5.08 3.42 -8.68
N LEU A 68 -4.91 2.39 -9.52
CA LEU A 68 -6.02 1.69 -10.20
C LEU A 68 -7.03 1.07 -9.23
N CYS A 69 -6.56 0.60 -8.09
CA CYS A 69 -7.40 0.00 -7.05
C CYS A 69 -8.38 1.00 -6.41
N ILE A 70 -8.08 2.31 -6.43
CA ILE A 70 -8.96 3.36 -5.92
C ILE A 70 -10.22 3.43 -6.77
N LYS A 71 -10.06 3.49 -8.10
CA LYS A 71 -11.19 3.54 -9.05
C LYS A 71 -11.98 2.24 -9.05
N ALA A 72 -11.30 1.10 -8.90
CA ALA A 72 -11.93 -0.21 -8.90
C ALA A 72 -12.72 -0.53 -7.63
N CYS A 73 -12.55 0.21 -6.53
CA CYS A 73 -13.15 -0.10 -5.23
C CYS A 73 -14.57 0.49 -5.10
N PRO A 74 -15.66 -0.32 -5.18
CA PRO A 74 -17.02 0.21 -5.09
C PRO A 74 -17.34 0.94 -3.78
N PRO A 75 -16.93 0.45 -2.59
CA PRO A 75 -17.18 1.18 -1.34
C PRO A 75 -16.24 2.38 -1.14
N ARG A 76 -15.30 2.63 -2.08
CA ARG A 76 -14.28 3.68 -2.02
C ARG A 76 -13.45 3.59 -0.72
N ALA A 77 -12.99 2.38 -0.40
CA ALA A 77 -12.21 2.09 0.79
C ALA A 77 -10.70 2.32 0.61
N LEU A 78 -10.22 2.60 -0.60
CA LEU A 78 -8.79 2.82 -0.90
C LEU A 78 -8.55 4.29 -1.27
N ALA A 79 -7.44 4.86 -0.82
CA ALA A 79 -7.06 6.25 -1.10
C ALA A 79 -5.54 6.41 -1.18
N VAL A 80 -5.07 7.49 -1.80
CA VAL A 80 -3.67 7.93 -1.72
C VAL A 80 -3.44 8.64 -0.39
N ASN A 81 -2.34 8.33 0.27
CA ASN A 81 -1.78 9.08 1.39
C ASN A 81 -0.56 9.87 0.91
N PHE A 82 -0.50 11.14 1.28
CA PHE A 82 0.57 12.09 0.93
C PHE A 82 1.32 12.53 2.19
#